data_AF-A0A086AS16-F1
#
_entry.id   AF-A0A086AS16-F1
#
_cell.length_a   1.000
_cell.length_b   1.000
_cell.length_c   1.000
_cell.angle_alpha   90.00
_cell.angle_beta   90.00
_cell.angle_gamma   90.00
#
_symmetry.space_group_name_H-M   'P 1'
#
loop_
_entity.id
_entity.type
_entity.pdbx_description
1 polymer ?
#
loop_
_entity_poly.entity_id
_entity_poly.type
_entity_poly.pdbx_seq_one_letter_code
_entity_poly.pdbx_strand_id
1 'polypeptide(L)'
;MLNKGLRDEESTRIDNVLKVLMSIGFLPKFWNIEDTSLIDNELTSFGLSVESMVNLSEQDLITLLVRCHLDWNQLELFGDFLVRFSVVDNYNFSGKAIAIYEYVQQESKTFSFGIISKIASAKANL
;
A
#
# COMPACT_ATOMS: atom_id res chain seq x y z
N MET A 1 7.61 -26.63 14.69
CA MET A 1 8.38 -25.37 14.67
C MET A 1 9.05 -25.10 13.31
N LEU A 2 8.46 -25.54 12.20
CA LEU A 2 9.00 -25.31 10.83
C LEU A 2 8.46 -24.03 10.16
N ASN A 3 7.38 -23.41 10.69
CA ASN A 3 6.70 -22.28 10.06
C ASN A 3 7.14 -20.89 10.53
N LYS A 4 7.90 -20.77 11.63
CA LYS A 4 8.25 -19.44 12.17
C LYS A 4 9.31 -18.74 11.31
N GLY A 5 10.39 -19.45 10.95
CA GLY A 5 11.45 -18.89 10.10
C GLY A 5 10.95 -18.47 8.72
N LEU A 6 10.16 -19.31 8.04
CA LEU A 6 9.60 -19.00 6.72
C LEU A 6 8.66 -17.77 6.75
N ARG A 7 7.89 -17.60 7.83
CA ARG A 7 7.01 -16.43 7.99
C ARG A 7 7.81 -15.16 8.24
N ASP A 8 8.88 -15.25 9.03
CA ASP A 8 9.75 -14.11 9.33
C ASP A 8 10.52 -13.66 8.07
N GLU A 9 10.94 -14.61 7.22
CA GLU A 9 11.56 -14.34 5.91
C GLU A 9 10.57 -13.67 4.95
N GLU A 10 9.33 -14.16 4.86
CA GLU A 10 8.31 -13.56 3.99
C GLU A 10 7.93 -12.15 4.45
N SER A 11 7.76 -11.94 5.75
CA SER A 11 7.51 -10.59 6.29
C SER A 11 8.66 -9.64 5.99
N THR A 12 9.92 -10.11 6.14
CA THR A 12 11.10 -9.31 5.79
C THR A 12 11.14 -8.96 4.29
N ARG A 13 10.73 -9.89 3.42
CA ARG A 13 10.63 -9.65 1.97
C ARG A 13 9.60 -8.56 1.67
N ILE A 14 8.41 -8.65 2.26
CA ILE A 14 7.33 -7.66 2.11
C ILE A 14 7.82 -6.28 2.58
N ASP A 15 8.44 -6.20 3.75
CA ASP A 15 8.99 -4.96 4.29
C ASP A 15 10.00 -4.30 3.34
N ASN A 16 10.85 -5.10 2.69
CA ASN A 16 11.83 -4.58 1.74
C ASN A 16 11.15 -3.99 0.50
N VAL A 17 10.15 -4.68 -0.06
CA VAL A 17 9.36 -4.17 -1.20
C VAL A 17 8.68 -2.85 -0.83
N LEU A 18 8.03 -2.79 0.35
CA LEU A 18 7.36 -1.58 0.82
C LEU A 18 8.33 -0.42 1.06
N LYS A 19 9.52 -0.68 1.58
CA LYS A 19 10.58 0.34 1.73
C LYS A 19 11.00 0.91 0.37
N VAL A 20 11.14 0.05 -0.64
CA VAL A 20 11.49 0.49 -2.00
C VAL A 20 10.34 1.32 -2.59
N LEU A 21 9.10 0.84 -2.56
CA LEU A 21 7.92 1.59 -3.02
C LEU A 21 7.81 2.97 -2.36
N MET A 22 8.01 3.02 -1.05
CA MET A 22 8.03 4.28 -0.31
C MET A 22 9.16 5.18 -0.79
N SER A 23 10.38 4.67 -0.95
CA SER A 23 11.54 5.45 -1.41
C SER A 23 11.35 6.07 -2.80
N ILE A 24 10.68 5.37 -3.71
CA ILE A 24 10.41 5.81 -5.08
C ILE A 24 9.38 6.96 -5.05
N GLY A 25 8.35 6.87 -4.19
CA GLY A 25 7.29 7.88 -4.04
C GLY A 25 7.69 9.23 -3.38
N PHE A 26 8.96 9.46 -3.04
CA PHE A 26 9.40 10.69 -2.34
C PHE A 26 9.85 11.84 -3.26
N LEU A 27 9.83 11.69 -4.58
CA LEU A 27 10.26 12.74 -5.50
C LEU A 27 9.04 13.35 -6.22
N PRO A 28 8.70 14.63 -5.98
CA PRO A 28 7.75 15.35 -6.81
C PRO A 28 8.31 15.44 -8.23
N LYS A 29 7.84 14.56 -9.11
CA LYS A 29 8.23 14.52 -10.52
C LYS A 29 7.07 14.07 -11.40
N PHE A 30 7.12 14.46 -12.66
CA PHE A 30 6.29 13.84 -13.69
C PHE A 30 6.81 12.43 -13.94
N TRP A 31 6.03 11.43 -13.57
CA TRP A 31 6.38 10.02 -13.75
C TRP A 31 6.35 9.70 -15.24
N ASN A 32 7.50 9.31 -15.77
CA ASN A 32 7.61 8.78 -17.12
C ASN A 32 7.44 7.25 -17.10
N ILE A 33 7.47 6.63 -18.29
CA ILE A 33 7.30 5.18 -18.44
C ILE A 33 8.34 4.39 -17.64
N GLU A 34 9.59 4.87 -17.58
CA GLU A 34 10.67 4.20 -16.84
C GLU A 34 10.39 4.22 -15.33
N ASP A 35 9.90 5.35 -14.81
CA ASP A 35 9.58 5.50 -13.40
C ASP A 35 8.38 4.62 -12.98
N THR A 36 7.32 4.56 -13.80
CA THR A 36 6.21 3.63 -13.57
C THR A 36 6.64 2.17 -13.65
N SER A 37 7.61 1.85 -14.53
CA SER A 37 8.15 0.49 -14.64
C SER A 37 8.87 0.05 -13.37
N LEU A 38 9.57 0.97 -12.68
CA LEU A 38 10.19 0.68 -11.38
C LEU A 38 9.14 0.35 -10.31
N ILE A 39 8.02 1.08 -10.30
CA ILE A 39 6.91 0.79 -9.39
C ILE A 39 6.27 -0.56 -9.73
N ASP A 40 6.00 -0.82 -11.01
CA ASP A 40 5.40 -2.09 -11.46
C ASP A 40 6.26 -3.31 -11.10
N ASN A 41 7.59 -3.19 -11.21
CA ASN A 41 8.51 -4.25 -10.81
C ASN A 41 8.33 -4.62 -9.34
N GLU A 42 8.19 -3.63 -8.46
CA GLU A 42 7.97 -3.87 -7.03
C GLU A 42 6.55 -4.39 -6.76
N LEU A 43 5.53 -3.82 -7.42
CA LEU A 43 4.14 -4.25 -7.27
C LEU A 43 3.89 -5.70 -7.73
N THR A 44 4.71 -6.21 -8.65
CA THR A 44 4.66 -7.62 -9.10
C THR A 44 4.85 -8.58 -7.92
N SER A 45 5.58 -8.19 -6.88
CA SER A 45 5.72 -8.96 -5.62
C SER A 45 4.40 -9.20 -4.88
N PHE A 46 3.36 -8.43 -5.21
CA PHE A 46 2.00 -8.56 -4.71
C PHE A 46 1.02 -9.01 -5.80
N GLY A 47 1.49 -9.33 -7.01
CA GLY A 47 0.62 -9.62 -8.16
C GLY A 47 -0.14 -8.38 -8.66
N LEU A 48 0.44 -7.18 -8.49
CA LEU A 48 -0.12 -5.90 -8.89
C LEU A 48 0.73 -5.22 -9.97
N SER A 49 0.12 -4.25 -10.62
CA SER A 49 0.71 -3.21 -11.45
C SER A 49 -0.06 -1.90 -11.21
N VAL A 50 0.45 -0.76 -11.65
CA VAL A 50 -0.25 0.52 -11.65
C VAL A 50 -1.58 0.41 -12.40
N GLU A 51 -1.60 -0.26 -13.55
CA GLU A 51 -2.83 -0.53 -14.31
C GLU A 51 -3.84 -1.33 -13.49
N SER A 52 -3.42 -2.45 -12.88
CA SER A 52 -4.34 -3.25 -12.07
C SER A 52 -4.81 -2.48 -10.84
N MET A 53 -3.95 -1.66 -10.21
CA MET A 53 -4.34 -0.82 -9.09
C MET A 53 -5.41 0.20 -9.49
N VAL A 54 -5.40 0.73 -10.71
CA VAL A 54 -6.47 1.62 -11.20
C VAL A 54 -7.79 0.86 -11.33
N ASN A 55 -7.74 -0.36 -11.89
CA ASN A 55 -8.92 -1.14 -12.24
C ASN A 55 -9.54 -1.91 -11.07
N LEU A 56 -8.77 -2.23 -10.02
CA LEU A 56 -9.27 -2.98 -8.87
C LEU A 56 -10.21 -2.13 -8.01
N SER A 57 -11.26 -2.76 -7.48
CA SER A 57 -12.04 -2.14 -6.41
C SER A 57 -11.20 -2.04 -5.13
N GLU A 58 -11.64 -1.20 -4.19
CA GLU A 58 -11.01 -1.07 -2.87
C GLU A 58 -10.99 -2.41 -2.12
N GLN A 59 -12.10 -3.15 -2.17
CA GLN A 59 -12.26 -4.44 -1.50
C GLN A 59 -11.40 -5.54 -2.13
N ASP A 60 -11.31 -5.56 -3.47
CA ASP A 60 -10.49 -6.55 -4.17
C ASP A 60 -9.00 -6.32 -3.88
N LEU A 61 -8.56 -5.06 -3.83
CA LEU A 61 -7.20 -4.72 -3.45
C LEU A 61 -6.87 -5.20 -2.04
N ILE A 62 -7.72 -4.89 -1.05
CA ILE A 62 -7.52 -5.34 0.34
C ILE A 62 -7.46 -6.87 0.39
N THR A 63 -8.39 -7.56 -0.28
CA THR A 63 -8.43 -9.02 -0.32
C THR A 63 -7.15 -9.61 -0.88
N LEU A 64 -6.61 -9.03 -1.95
CA LEU A 64 -5.36 -9.45 -2.55
C LEU A 64 -4.17 -9.22 -1.61
N LEU A 65 -4.05 -8.04 -0.99
CA LEU A 65 -2.94 -7.73 -0.07
C LEU A 65 -2.94 -8.66 1.16
N VAL A 66 -4.11 -8.97 1.71
CA VAL A 66 -4.24 -9.94 2.82
C VAL A 66 -3.85 -11.36 2.38
N ARG A 67 -4.18 -11.76 1.15
CA ARG A 67 -3.73 -13.04 0.57
C ARG A 67 -2.22 -13.07 0.32
N CYS A 68 -1.60 -11.92 0.09
CA CYS A 68 -0.15 -11.75 0.05
C CYS A 68 0.49 -11.70 1.46
N HIS A 69 -0.29 -11.98 2.52
CA HIS A 69 0.19 -12.08 3.90
C HIS A 69 0.74 -10.78 4.50
N LEU A 70 0.37 -9.62 3.94
CA LEU A 70 0.68 -8.35 4.57
C LEU A 70 0.03 -8.27 5.95
N ASP A 71 0.82 -7.98 6.98
CA ASP A 71 0.31 -7.68 8.30
C ASP A 71 -0.26 -6.24 8.38
N TRP A 72 -0.82 -5.87 9.52
CA TRP A 72 -1.47 -4.58 9.68
C TRP A 72 -0.53 -3.38 9.51
N ASN A 73 0.73 -3.50 9.95
CA ASN A 73 1.72 -2.42 9.79
C ASN A 73 2.12 -2.30 8.32
N GLN A 74 2.26 -3.42 7.63
CA GLN A 74 2.57 -3.49 6.20
C GLN A 74 1.42 -2.95 5.34
N LEU A 75 0.17 -3.26 5.70
CA LEU A 75 -1.02 -2.69 5.09
C LEU A 75 -1.08 -1.17 5.29
N GLU A 76 -0.85 -0.69 6.51
CA GLU A 76 -0.77 0.74 6.80
C GLU A 76 0.31 1.43 5.93
N LEU A 77 1.49 0.83 5.82
CA LEU A 77 2.58 1.36 5.00
C LEU A 77 2.24 1.34 3.50
N PHE A 78 1.52 0.33 3.02
CA PHE A 78 1.02 0.31 1.64
C PHE A 78 -0.01 1.43 1.41
N GLY A 79 -0.89 1.69 2.39
CA GLY A 79 -1.80 2.84 2.36
C GLY A 79 -1.05 4.17 2.26
N ASP A 80 0.03 4.33 3.04
CA ASP A 80 0.87 5.53 2.99
C ASP A 80 1.52 5.72 1.61
N PHE A 81 1.96 4.63 0.98
CA PHE A 81 2.44 4.64 -0.40
C PHE A 81 1.36 5.15 -1.36
N LEU A 82 0.14 4.63 -1.29
CA LEU A 82 -0.95 5.04 -2.17
C LEU A 82 -1.30 6.53 -2.04
N VAL A 83 -1.38 7.07 -0.81
CA VAL A 83 -1.63 8.51 -0.60
C VAL A 83 -0.55 9.35 -1.28
N ARG A 84 0.72 8.98 -1.11
CA ARG A 84 1.84 9.71 -1.71
C ARG A 84 1.85 9.60 -3.22
N PHE A 85 1.61 8.40 -3.74
CA PHE A 85 1.56 8.15 -5.17
C PHE A 85 0.40 8.90 -5.85
N SER A 86 -0.68 9.20 -5.11
CA SER A 86 -1.83 9.99 -5.58
C SER A 86 -1.59 11.49 -5.71
N VAL A 87 -0.46 12.02 -5.24
CA VAL A 87 -0.13 13.46 -5.35
C VAL A 87 0.29 13.83 -6.79
N VAL A 88 0.47 12.84 -7.66
CA VAL A 88 0.84 13.03 -9.06
C VAL A 88 -0.45 13.04 -9.90
N ASP A 89 -0.65 14.10 -10.69
CA ASP A 89 -1.87 14.42 -11.46
C ASP A 89 -2.50 13.29 -12.30
N ASN A 90 -1.78 12.18 -12.53
CA ASN A 90 -2.25 11.08 -13.37
C ASN A 90 -3.01 9.98 -12.60
N TYR A 91 -2.95 9.95 -11.26
CA TYR A 91 -3.58 8.89 -10.48
C TYR A 91 -4.17 9.39 -9.16
N ASN A 92 -5.35 8.88 -8.80
CA ASN A 92 -5.94 9.10 -7.47
C ASN A 92 -6.30 7.76 -6.83
N PHE A 93 -5.50 7.37 -5.84
CA PHE A 93 -5.69 6.17 -5.01
C PHE A 93 -6.11 6.51 -3.57
N SER A 94 -6.50 7.76 -3.29
CA SER A 94 -6.90 8.20 -1.94
C SER A 94 -8.04 7.36 -1.38
N GLY A 95 -9.05 7.01 -2.19
CA GLY A 95 -10.13 6.10 -1.78
C GLY A 95 -9.63 4.72 -1.35
N LYS A 96 -8.69 4.15 -2.12
CA LYS A 96 -8.07 2.85 -1.80
C LYS A 96 -7.22 2.91 -0.54
N ALA A 97 -6.46 3.98 -0.36
CA ALA A 97 -5.69 4.20 0.86
C ALA A 97 -6.61 4.29 2.10
N ILE A 98 -7.70 5.06 2.00
CA ILE A 98 -8.71 5.18 3.06
C ILE A 98 -9.29 3.80 3.41
N ALA A 99 -9.69 3.02 2.41
CA ALA A 99 -10.25 1.70 2.64
C ALA A 99 -9.26 0.75 3.35
N ILE A 100 -7.97 0.81 3.01
CA ILE A 100 -6.93 0.04 3.69
C ILE A 100 -6.78 0.48 5.15
N TYR A 101 -6.74 1.78 5.42
CA TYR A 101 -6.66 2.30 6.78
C TYR A 101 -7.89 1.92 7.62
N GLU A 102 -9.09 2.00 7.05
CA GLU A 102 -10.34 1.59 7.71
C GLU A 102 -10.32 0.10 8.01
N TYR A 103 -9.85 -0.74 7.08
CA TYR A 103 -9.65 -2.17 7.30
C TYR A 103 -8.67 -2.46 8.44
N VAL A 104 -7.51 -1.78 8.47
CA VAL A 104 -6.52 -1.92 9.55
C VAL A 104 -7.13 -1.50 10.91
N GLN A 105 -7.88 -0.41 10.95
CA GLN A 105 -8.54 0.06 12.17
C GLN A 105 -9.58 -0.95 12.68
N GLN A 106 -10.32 -1.59 11.78
CA GLN A 106 -11.33 -2.58 12.14
C GLN A 106 -10.70 -3.91 12.59
N GLU A 107 -9.75 -4.44 11.83
CA GLU A 107 -9.24 -5.81 12.03
C GLU A 107 -8.11 -5.90 13.06
N SER A 108 -7.33 -4.84 13.28
CA SER A 108 -6.31 -4.82 14.34
C SER A 108 -6.89 -4.90 15.76
N LYS A 109 -8.20 -4.67 15.90
CA LYS A 109 -8.95 -4.59 17.18
C LYS A 109 -8.32 -3.63 18.19
N THR A 110 -7.46 -2.73 17.71
CA THR A 110 -6.71 -1.77 18.50
C THR A 110 -7.07 -0.38 18.01
N PHE A 111 -7.54 0.46 18.92
CA PHE A 111 -7.82 1.85 18.58
C PHE A 111 -6.51 2.59 18.28
N SER A 112 -6.38 3.16 17.08
CA SER A 112 -5.18 3.89 16.66
C SER A 112 -5.53 5.32 16.25
N PHE A 113 -5.12 6.28 17.08
CA PHE A 113 -5.21 7.70 16.73
C PHE A 113 -4.43 8.03 15.45
N GLY A 114 -3.32 7.32 15.20
CA GLY A 114 -2.51 7.48 13.99
C GLY A 114 -3.29 7.14 12.72
N ILE A 115 -3.96 5.99 12.72
CA ILE A 115 -4.79 5.55 11.59
C ILE A 115 -5.97 6.50 11.37
N ILE A 116 -6.64 6.92 12.44
CA ILE A 116 -7.77 7.87 12.34
C ILE A 116 -7.30 9.20 11.75
N SER A 117 -6.14 9.70 12.17
CA SER A 117 -5.55 10.91 11.60
C SER A 117 -5.25 10.73 10.12
N LYS A 118 -4.70 9.59 9.71
CA LYS A 118 -4.42 9.28 8.29
C LYS A 118 -5.70 9.25 7.44
N ILE A 119 -6.76 8.61 7.94
CA ILE A 119 -8.07 8.60 7.28
C ILE A 119 -8.61 10.03 7.10
N ALA A 120 -8.56 10.84 8.15
CA ALA A 120 -9.04 12.23 8.10
C ALA A 120 -8.22 13.07 7.10
N SER A 121 -6.89 12.95 7.12
CA SER A 121 -6.01 13.65 6.18
C SER A 121 -6.23 13.22 4.73
N ALA A 122 -6.40 11.91 4.47
CA ALA A 122 -6.66 11.42 3.12
C ALA A 122 -8.02 11.90 2.59
N LYS A 123 -9.06 11.93 3.44
CA LYS A 123 -10.40 12.45 3.09
C LYS A 123 -10.41 13.95 2.80
N ALA A 124 -9.51 14.72 3.42
CA ALA A 124 -9.41 16.16 3.19
C ALA A 124 -8.82 16.51 1.82
N ASN A 125 -8.14 15.57 1.16
CA ASN A 125 -7.51 15.73 -0.15
C ASN A 125 -8.32 15.08 -1.30
N LEU A 126 -9.56 14.65 -1.03
CA LEU A 126 -10.48 14.09 -2.03
C LEU A 126 -11.22 15.18 -2.82
#